data_AF-A0A6A6YRM6-F1
#
_entry.id   AF-A0A6A6YRM6-F1
#
_cell.length_a   1.000
_cell.length_b   1.000
_cell.length_c   1.000
_cell.angle_alpha   90.00
_cell.angle_beta   90.00
_cell.angle_gamma   90.00
#
_symmetry.space_group_name_H-M   'P 1'
#
loop_
_entity.id
_entity.type
_entity.pdbx_description
1 polymer ?
#
loop_
_entity_poly.entity_id
_entity_poly.type
_entity_poly.pdbx_seq_one_letter_code
_entity_poly.pdbx_strand_id
1 'polypeptide(L)'
;MHSYIRPNTYIVLRLPSGILKLLEILPNTNISIGKFGTFQANSLLGRPYYLTFEILDKEGDSNSELRVVPAAELHESSLTTAEDDTPAESTDEPADGGAEFDIVGDNGEIIMQSNRLTIDDPSRQTLTMEEIEELKKAGTGSGKEVIARIMKSHQAIDEKTPFSLAKYTLRKSRKYLRRFTVFPADVNMLSEYVLDKEAHRIMELREENLGLINSWANIHCAESSSIVPSSCGKGMIGGGRWLVVDDTGGLLVASLAERMGLLYPEESEDEASGKEEEAIESKPTEESKSNGIPEEDAMVIDTPAEGTSETTKQEPPEAPKEANTTTSESNPSKPRTPRAAHIPPMSAQTNTLTIVHSNAQPNLGYLKYFSYDATASNPKHPLHTHLKTLTWLQMLYPEDDPGYQEPETLSDDLLSTMKSSKRGTYFRKRRRWERVKRVVQETRAGGFDGLVVASVMEPATVLRACVPLLKGGATVTVYSANVEPLVELCDYYSKERRTAFVSRQNIDTTEQSQDANDSTKALGPDEAIDPDFPVNPTLLLAPSLQTARARQYQVLPGRTHPLMTSRGGAEGFLFTATRVLPVAGRVEARGTFRAGKKRKIQVEPEKGG
;
A
#
# COMPACT_ATOMS: atom_id res chain seq x y z
N MET A 1 -2.34 -13.41 4.41
CA MET A 1 -1.87 -12.76 5.66
C MET A 1 -1.96 -13.77 6.79
N HIS A 2 -0.95 -13.84 7.66
CA HIS A 2 -0.93 -14.80 8.76
C HIS A 2 -1.79 -14.32 9.93
N SER A 3 -2.36 -15.25 10.70
CA SER A 3 -3.19 -14.95 11.88
C SER A 3 -2.39 -14.62 13.15
N TYR A 4 -1.07 -14.88 13.13
CA TYR A 4 -0.16 -14.69 14.25
C TYR A 4 1.16 -14.03 13.81
N ILE A 5 1.86 -13.44 14.78
CA ILE A 5 3.11 -12.72 14.55
C ILE A 5 4.23 -13.73 14.24
N ARG A 6 4.81 -13.60 13.03
CA ARG A 6 5.91 -14.43 12.54
C ARG A 6 7.25 -13.69 12.60
N PRO A 7 8.38 -14.43 12.69
CA PRO A 7 9.70 -13.83 12.58
C PRO A 7 9.92 -13.19 11.19
N ASN A 8 10.75 -12.15 11.13
CA ASN A 8 11.11 -11.40 9.92
C ASN A 8 9.91 -10.82 9.16
N THR A 9 8.86 -10.46 9.89
CA THR A 9 7.68 -9.79 9.33
C THR A 9 7.59 -8.36 9.84
N TYR A 10 7.04 -7.48 9.00
CA TYR A 10 6.72 -6.12 9.43
C TYR A 10 5.41 -6.12 10.22
N ILE A 11 5.39 -5.36 11.31
CA ILE A 11 4.21 -5.12 12.13
C ILE A 11 4.06 -3.63 12.42
N VAL A 12 2.85 -3.23 12.80
CA VAL A 12 2.55 -1.87 13.23
C VAL A 12 2.21 -1.87 14.72
N LEU A 13 2.96 -1.13 15.51
CA LEU A 13 2.66 -0.90 16.92
C LEU A 13 1.88 0.40 17.07
N ARG A 14 0.67 0.33 17.62
CA ARG A 14 -0.08 1.51 18.08
C ARG A 14 0.24 1.78 19.54
N LEU A 15 0.83 2.94 19.79
CA LEU A 15 1.16 3.41 21.14
C LEU A 15 -0.08 3.99 21.87
N PRO A 16 -0.05 4.16 23.19
CA PRO A 16 -1.16 4.76 23.95
C PRO A 16 -1.46 6.20 23.54
N SER A 17 -0.49 6.88 22.95
CA SER A 17 -0.68 8.21 22.35
C SER A 17 -1.45 8.20 21.03
N GLY A 18 -1.73 7.03 20.45
CA GLY A 18 -2.32 6.85 19.12
C GLY A 18 -1.28 6.76 18.00
N ILE A 19 -0.02 7.13 18.26
CA ILE A 19 1.05 7.13 17.26
C ILE A 19 1.34 5.70 16.80
N LEU A 20 1.40 5.51 15.48
CA LEU A 20 1.81 4.26 14.83
C LEU A 20 3.34 4.20 14.68
N LYS A 21 3.90 3.02 14.95
CA LYS A 21 5.31 2.69 14.69
C LYS A 21 5.39 1.42 13.84
N LEU A 22 5.92 1.54 12.63
CA LEU A 22 6.19 0.43 11.73
C LEU A 22 7.59 -0.13 11.99
N LEU A 23 7.71 -1.44 12.24
CA LEU A 23 8.99 -2.10 12.52
C LEU A 23 8.99 -3.56 12.05
N GLU A 24 10.18 -4.11 11.86
CA GLU A 24 10.39 -5.53 11.53
C GLU A 24 10.66 -6.35 12.80
N ILE A 25 9.99 -7.49 12.93
CA ILE A 25 10.17 -8.41 14.06
C ILE A 25 11.36 -9.33 13.80
N LEU A 26 12.54 -8.91 14.24
CA LEU A 26 13.75 -9.72 14.19
C LEU A 26 13.88 -10.59 15.45
N PRO A 27 14.02 -11.91 15.34
CA PRO A 27 14.24 -12.78 16.49
C PRO A 27 15.47 -12.37 17.32
N ASN A 28 15.40 -12.57 18.63
CA ASN A 28 16.48 -12.28 19.58
C ASN A 28 16.94 -10.81 19.61
N THR A 29 16.04 -9.88 19.26
CA THR A 29 16.32 -8.43 19.35
C THR A 29 15.44 -7.77 20.41
N ASN A 30 15.90 -6.62 20.91
CA ASN A 30 15.14 -5.78 21.83
C ASN A 30 14.43 -4.67 21.04
N ILE A 31 13.13 -4.52 21.25
CA ILE A 31 12.29 -3.50 20.64
C ILE A 31 12.10 -2.36 21.63
N SER A 32 12.54 -1.16 21.26
CA SER A 32 12.32 0.06 22.04
C SER A 32 11.11 0.84 21.54
N ILE A 33 10.15 1.07 22.43
CA ILE A 33 8.99 1.94 22.14
C ILE A 33 9.18 3.36 22.71
N GLY A 34 10.40 3.74 23.08
CA GLY A 34 10.74 5.06 23.60
C GLY A 34 10.39 5.19 25.08
N LYS A 35 9.66 6.23 25.47
CA LYS A 35 9.29 6.50 26.88
C LYS A 35 8.48 5.39 27.57
N PHE A 36 7.90 4.47 26.80
CA PHE A 36 7.09 3.37 27.31
C PHE A 36 7.93 2.11 27.63
N GLY A 37 9.23 2.14 27.36
CA GLY A 37 10.17 1.06 27.70
C GLY A 37 10.62 0.22 26.51
N THR A 38 11.30 -0.87 26.84
CA THR A 38 11.88 -1.85 25.91
C THR A 38 11.37 -3.25 26.25
N PHE A 39 11.27 -4.13 25.27
CA PHE A 39 10.91 -5.54 25.48
C PHE A 39 11.57 -6.45 24.43
N GLN A 40 11.64 -7.76 24.70
CA GLN A 40 12.21 -8.72 23.74
C GLN A 40 11.22 -9.05 22.61
N ALA A 41 11.69 -9.04 21.37
CA ALA A 41 10.89 -9.40 20.19
C ALA A 41 10.29 -10.81 20.29
N ASN A 42 11.02 -11.76 20.90
CA ASN A 42 10.60 -13.15 21.06
C ASN A 42 9.29 -13.28 21.85
N SER A 43 9.00 -12.36 22.76
CA SER A 43 7.77 -12.36 23.56
C SER A 43 6.50 -12.10 22.74
N LEU A 44 6.64 -11.58 21.52
CA LEU A 44 5.55 -11.36 20.56
C LEU A 44 5.36 -12.52 19.58
N LEU A 45 6.40 -13.33 19.33
CA LEU A 45 6.33 -14.39 18.33
C LEU A 45 5.26 -15.42 18.70
N GLY A 46 4.45 -15.82 17.71
CA GLY A 46 3.33 -16.77 17.90
C GLY A 46 2.09 -16.19 18.58
N ARG A 47 2.13 -14.94 19.06
CA ARG A 47 0.92 -14.25 19.58
C ARG A 47 0.03 -13.79 18.42
N PRO A 48 -1.30 -13.74 18.60
CA PRO A 48 -2.19 -13.19 17.59
C PRO A 48 -2.08 -11.67 17.51
N TYR A 49 -2.47 -11.12 16.35
CA TYR A 49 -2.60 -9.68 16.13
C TYR A 49 -3.78 -9.08 16.93
N TYR A 50 -3.84 -7.75 16.98
CA TYR A 50 -4.85 -6.93 17.65
C TYR A 50 -4.89 -7.01 19.18
N LEU A 51 -3.95 -7.75 19.80
CA LEU A 51 -3.80 -7.76 21.24
C LEU A 51 -3.07 -6.51 21.75
N THR A 52 -3.54 -6.00 22.88
CA THR A 52 -2.84 -4.98 23.67
C THR A 52 -1.95 -5.67 24.71
N PHE A 53 -0.68 -5.30 24.73
CA PHE A 53 0.31 -5.78 25.69
C PHE A 53 0.66 -4.68 26.68
N GLU A 54 0.89 -5.06 27.93
CA GLU A 54 1.48 -4.23 28.98
C GLU A 54 2.87 -4.76 29.32
N ILE A 55 3.86 -3.87 29.33
CA ILE A 55 5.25 -4.21 29.66
C ILE A 55 5.38 -4.21 31.19
N LEU A 56 5.74 -5.38 31.74
CA LEU A 56 6.04 -5.57 33.15
C LEU A 56 7.55 -5.70 33.32
N ASP A 57 8.12 -4.93 34.24
CA ASP A 57 9.50 -5.13 34.67
C ASP A 57 9.51 -6.20 35.77
N LYS A 58 10.39 -7.20 35.64
CA LYS A 58 10.64 -8.15 36.73
C LYS A 58 11.69 -7.58 37.66
N GLU A 59 11.45 -7.68 38.96
CA GLU A 59 12.45 -7.33 39.96
C GLU A 59 13.66 -8.27 39.81
N GLY A 60 14.82 -7.71 39.48
CA GLY A 60 16.10 -8.42 39.46
C GLY A 60 16.50 -9.11 38.15
N ASP A 61 15.69 -9.06 37.09
CA ASP A 61 16.03 -9.60 35.77
C ASP A 61 15.94 -8.53 34.67
N SER A 62 16.86 -8.54 33.71
CA SER A 62 16.92 -7.53 32.64
C SER A 62 15.84 -7.72 31.56
N ASN A 63 15.06 -8.80 31.68
CA ASN A 63 14.07 -9.22 30.71
C ASN A 63 12.66 -8.78 31.11
N SER A 64 12.12 -7.77 30.43
CA SER A 64 10.72 -7.35 30.59
C SER A 64 9.75 -8.41 30.05
N GLU A 65 8.71 -8.71 30.82
CA GLU A 65 7.63 -9.62 30.43
C GLU A 65 6.47 -8.86 29.77
N LEU A 66 5.79 -9.50 28.81
CA LEU A 66 4.60 -8.94 28.16
C LEU A 66 3.34 -9.62 28.68
N ARG A 67 2.49 -8.85 29.37
CA ARG A 67 1.15 -9.30 29.77
C ARG A 67 0.12 -8.87 28.74
N VAL A 68 -0.75 -9.79 28.34
CA VAL A 68 -1.93 -9.46 27.52
C VAL A 68 -2.96 -8.74 28.40
N VAL A 69 -3.46 -7.60 27.92
CA VAL A 69 -4.49 -6.82 28.59
C VAL A 69 -5.87 -7.24 28.07
N PRO A 70 -6.77 -7.76 28.91
CA PRO A 70 -8.13 -8.13 28.49
C PRO A 70 -8.96 -6.91 28.07
N ALA A 71 -9.94 -7.13 27.17
CA ALA A 71 -10.84 -6.08 26.70
C ALA A 71 -11.62 -5.39 27.83
N ALA A 72 -12.03 -6.14 28.87
CA ALA A 72 -12.71 -5.58 30.03
C ALA A 72 -11.87 -4.49 30.72
N GLU A 73 -10.56 -4.72 30.88
CA GLU A 73 -9.64 -3.76 31.50
C GLU A 73 -9.34 -2.55 30.58
N LEU A 74 -9.41 -2.74 29.26
CA LEU A 74 -9.25 -1.64 28.30
C LEU A 74 -10.43 -0.68 28.33
N HIS A 75 -11.64 -1.20 28.52
CA HIS A 75 -12.90 -0.46 28.42
C HIS A 75 -13.54 -0.11 29.76
N GLU A 76 -13.01 -0.59 30.89
CA GLU A 76 -13.51 -0.36 32.25
C GLU A 76 -13.88 1.11 32.49
N SER A 77 -12.94 2.04 32.32
CA SER A 77 -13.17 3.48 32.54
C SER A 77 -14.17 4.15 31.59
N SER A 78 -14.55 3.48 30.50
CA SER A 78 -15.54 3.97 29.53
C SER A 78 -16.93 3.38 29.74
N LEU A 79 -17.02 2.20 30.36
CA LEU A 79 -18.27 1.46 30.60
C LEU A 79 -18.84 1.73 32.00
N THR A 80 -18.00 1.95 33.02
CA THR A 80 -18.49 2.18 34.39
C THR A 80 -19.35 3.43 34.54
N THR A 81 -19.25 4.40 33.63
CA THR A 81 -20.14 5.57 33.61
C THR A 81 -21.51 5.31 32.99
N ALA A 82 -21.78 4.11 32.47
CA ALA A 82 -23.04 3.78 31.79
C ALA A 82 -24.00 2.97 32.66
N GLU A 83 -23.51 2.26 33.67
CA GLU A 83 -24.35 1.43 34.55
C GLU A 83 -25.06 2.26 35.64
N ASP A 84 -24.53 3.43 36.00
CA ASP A 84 -25.13 4.31 37.02
C ASP A 84 -26.05 5.39 36.43
N ASP A 85 -26.08 5.58 35.10
CA ASP A 85 -26.85 6.62 34.42
C ASP A 85 -27.81 6.03 33.37
N THR A 86 -28.81 5.25 33.78
CA THR A 86 -30.08 5.19 33.03
C THR A 86 -31.06 6.21 33.61
N PRO A 87 -31.00 7.50 33.23
CA PRO A 87 -32.12 8.38 33.47
C PRO A 87 -33.27 7.92 32.57
N ALA A 88 -34.41 7.61 33.18
CA ALA A 88 -35.65 7.44 32.44
C ALA A 88 -35.84 8.64 31.50
N GLU A 89 -36.14 8.38 30.23
CA GLU A 89 -36.50 9.41 29.25
C GLU A 89 -37.60 10.32 29.83
N SER A 90 -37.21 11.50 30.33
CA SER A 90 -38.10 12.62 30.54
C SER A 90 -37.75 13.65 29.48
N THR A 91 -38.57 13.65 28.44
CA THR A 91 -38.60 14.69 27.41
C THR A 91 -39.20 15.94 28.05
N ASP A 92 -38.38 16.77 28.69
CA ASP A 92 -38.75 18.15 28.98
C ASP A 92 -37.51 19.04 28.81
N GLU A 93 -37.50 19.85 27.76
CA GLU A 93 -36.55 20.95 27.62
C GLU A 93 -36.87 22.03 28.65
N PRO A 94 -35.89 22.55 29.42
CA PRO A 94 -36.07 23.83 30.08
C PRO A 94 -35.73 24.93 29.07
N ALA A 95 -36.78 25.62 28.64
CA ALA A 95 -36.64 26.98 28.16
C ALA A 95 -36.21 27.89 29.32
N ASP A 96 -35.29 28.80 29.01
CA ASP A 96 -34.84 29.94 29.81
C ASP A 96 -33.64 29.68 30.75
N GLY A 97 -32.74 30.67 30.79
CA GLY A 97 -31.38 30.61 31.34
C GLY A 97 -31.28 30.44 32.86
N GLY A 98 -31.71 29.28 33.37
CA GLY A 98 -31.54 28.86 34.75
C GLY A 98 -30.13 28.34 35.02
N ALA A 99 -29.48 28.86 36.05
CA ALA A 99 -28.17 28.40 36.49
C ALA A 99 -28.20 26.89 36.80
N GLU A 100 -27.27 26.12 36.24
CA GLU A 100 -27.06 24.71 36.56
C GLU A 100 -26.77 24.58 38.07
N PHE A 101 -27.74 24.02 38.79
CA PHE A 101 -27.56 23.53 40.16
C PHE A 101 -27.35 22.03 40.09
N ASP A 102 -26.63 21.49 41.07
CA ASP A 102 -26.54 20.05 41.24
C ASP A 102 -27.97 19.48 41.38
N ILE A 103 -28.35 18.56 40.49
CA ILE A 103 -29.64 17.89 40.59
C ILE A 103 -29.51 16.91 41.75
N VAL A 104 -30.22 17.17 42.85
CA VAL A 104 -30.24 16.31 44.03
C VAL A 104 -31.53 15.51 44.03
N GLY A 105 -31.46 14.18 44.10
CA GLY A 105 -32.63 13.32 44.19
C GLY A 105 -33.35 13.47 45.53
N ASP A 106 -34.57 12.95 45.63
CA ASP A 106 -35.41 13.02 46.84
C ASP A 106 -34.73 12.44 48.11
N ASN A 107 -33.68 11.64 47.93
CA ASN A 107 -32.88 11.02 49.00
C ASN A 107 -31.64 11.85 49.41
N GLY A 108 -31.40 13.02 48.80
CA GLY A 108 -30.21 13.84 49.07
C GLY A 108 -28.96 13.44 48.28
N GLU A 109 -29.06 12.47 47.37
CA GLU A 109 -27.96 12.05 46.49
C GLU A 109 -27.82 13.02 45.31
N ILE A 110 -26.58 13.46 45.04
CA ILE A 110 -26.28 14.33 43.89
C ILE A 110 -26.33 13.47 42.62
N ILE A 111 -27.40 13.59 41.86
CA ILE A 111 -27.65 12.89 40.59
C ILE A 111 -26.74 13.45 39.48
N MET A 112 -26.47 14.76 39.48
CA MET A 112 -25.64 15.38 38.45
C MET A 112 -24.82 16.53 39.05
N GLN A 113 -23.50 16.36 39.10
CA GLN A 113 -22.56 17.39 39.56
C GLN A 113 -22.26 18.42 38.46
N SER A 114 -22.23 19.71 38.79
CA SER A 114 -21.81 20.80 37.88
C SER A 114 -20.37 21.28 38.15
N ASN A 115 -19.70 21.79 37.12
CA ASN A 115 -18.35 22.38 37.23
C ASN A 115 -18.37 23.85 37.68
N ARG A 116 -19.53 24.44 38.01
CA ARG A 116 -19.68 25.86 38.36
C ARG A 116 -18.74 26.36 39.46
N LEU A 117 -18.46 25.52 40.46
CA LEU A 117 -17.59 25.86 41.61
C LEU A 117 -16.14 25.40 41.41
N THR A 118 -15.81 24.76 40.28
CA THR A 118 -14.43 24.36 40.00
C THR A 118 -13.59 25.58 39.60
N ILE A 119 -12.52 25.82 40.36
CA ILE A 119 -11.54 26.88 40.12
C ILE A 119 -10.27 26.25 39.53
N ASP A 120 -9.74 26.78 38.44
CA ASP A 120 -8.49 26.29 37.85
C ASP A 120 -7.28 26.79 38.65
N ASP A 121 -6.89 26.02 39.67
CA ASP A 121 -5.74 26.30 40.52
C ASP A 121 -4.67 25.18 40.35
N PRO A 122 -3.44 25.51 39.92
CA PRO A 122 -2.36 24.53 39.81
C PRO A 122 -2.01 23.84 41.14
N SER A 123 -2.36 24.42 42.29
CA SER A 123 -2.14 23.84 43.62
C SER A 123 -3.02 22.60 43.91
N ARG A 124 -4.07 22.37 43.11
CA ARG A 124 -4.99 21.22 43.26
C ARG A 124 -4.30 19.87 43.07
N GLN A 125 -3.15 19.83 42.39
CA GLN A 125 -2.30 18.65 42.33
C GLN A 125 -1.11 18.84 43.27
N THR A 126 -1.08 18.08 44.37
CA THR A 126 -0.01 18.20 45.37
C THR A 126 1.28 17.50 44.96
N LEU A 127 1.18 16.46 44.12
CA LEU A 127 2.33 15.68 43.66
C LEU A 127 3.14 16.47 42.61
N THR A 128 4.41 16.73 42.90
CA THR A 128 5.27 17.52 42.01
C THR A 128 5.74 16.71 40.79
N MET A 129 6.28 17.39 39.78
CA MET A 129 6.82 16.71 38.60
C MET A 129 8.06 15.87 38.94
N GLU A 130 8.90 16.34 39.87
CA GLU A 130 10.10 15.64 40.32
C GLU A 130 9.73 14.34 41.02
N GLU A 131 8.76 14.37 41.93
CA GLU A 131 8.22 13.17 42.59
C GLU A 131 7.63 12.18 41.59
N ILE A 132 6.95 12.65 40.53
CA ILE A 132 6.45 11.79 39.45
C ILE A 132 7.59 11.12 38.68
N GLU A 133 8.71 11.81 38.48
CA GLU A 133 9.88 11.24 37.82
C GLU A 133 10.61 10.24 38.70
N GLU A 134 10.70 10.51 40.00
CA GLU A 134 11.21 9.56 40.99
C GLU A 134 10.37 8.29 41.04
N LEU A 135 9.03 8.42 41.04
CA LEU A 135 8.12 7.27 40.97
C LEU A 135 8.31 6.43 39.71
N LYS A 136 8.70 7.05 38.58
CA LYS A 136 9.03 6.32 37.35
C LYS A 136 10.41 5.65 37.43
N LYS A 137 11.39 6.31 38.04
CA LYS A 137 12.78 5.82 38.16
C LYS A 137 12.91 4.72 39.20
N ALA A 138 12.16 4.81 40.28
CA ALA A 138 12.22 3.86 41.39
C ALA A 138 11.78 2.45 40.97
N GLY A 139 11.12 2.27 39.81
CA GLY A 139 10.70 0.97 39.30
C GLY A 139 9.67 0.24 40.17
N THR A 140 9.25 0.86 41.28
CA THR A 140 8.47 0.27 42.36
C THR A 140 6.97 0.22 42.11
N GLY A 141 6.52 0.42 40.88
CA GLY A 141 5.10 0.34 40.59
C GLY A 141 4.77 0.34 39.12
N SER A 142 3.84 -0.54 38.76
CA SER A 142 3.19 -0.53 37.46
C SER A 142 2.65 0.88 37.16
N GLY A 143 2.50 1.26 35.88
CA GLY A 143 1.96 2.58 35.52
C GLY A 143 0.60 2.89 36.19
N LYS A 144 -0.12 1.87 36.66
CA LYS A 144 -1.35 1.97 37.46
C LYS A 144 -1.12 2.60 38.83
N GLU A 145 -0.03 2.30 39.52
CA GLU A 145 0.26 2.83 40.85
C GLU A 145 0.59 4.32 40.80
N VAL A 146 1.33 4.74 39.77
CA VAL A 146 1.58 6.16 39.49
C VAL A 146 0.25 6.89 39.27
N ILE A 147 -0.67 6.29 38.51
CA ILE A 147 -2.00 6.86 38.29
C ILE A 147 -2.78 6.92 39.60
N ALA A 148 -2.83 5.83 40.37
CA ALA A 148 -3.55 5.79 41.64
C ALA A 148 -3.03 6.83 42.63
N ARG A 149 -1.71 7.05 42.70
CA ARG A 149 -1.11 8.08 43.55
C ARG A 149 -1.46 9.49 43.07
N ILE A 150 -1.41 9.74 41.75
CA ILE A 150 -1.85 11.01 41.12
C ILE A 150 -3.34 11.29 41.38
N MET A 151 -4.19 10.26 41.40
CA MET A 151 -5.62 10.40 41.68
C MET A 151 -5.84 10.72 43.16
N LYS A 152 -5.16 10.02 44.07
CA LYS A 152 -5.24 10.27 45.53
C LYS A 152 -4.69 11.64 45.95
N SER A 153 -3.70 12.16 45.24
CA SER A 153 -3.06 13.46 45.55
C SER A 153 -3.84 14.66 45.01
N HIS A 154 -4.91 14.44 44.24
CA HIS A 154 -5.73 15.49 43.64
C HIS A 154 -6.81 15.96 44.62
N GLN A 155 -6.69 17.18 45.14
CA GLN A 155 -7.54 17.69 46.23
C GLN A 155 -9.03 17.82 45.86
N ALA A 156 -9.32 18.21 44.62
CA ALA A 156 -10.66 18.48 44.12
C ALA A 156 -11.09 17.45 43.07
N ILE A 157 -10.81 16.16 43.32
CA ILE A 157 -11.16 15.10 42.37
C ILE A 157 -12.66 14.80 42.41
N ASP A 158 -13.28 14.93 43.59
CA ASP A 158 -14.70 14.65 43.83
C ASP A 158 -15.63 15.76 43.29
N GLU A 159 -15.09 16.95 42.97
CA GLU A 159 -15.81 18.02 42.26
C GLU A 159 -16.00 17.72 40.76
N LYS A 160 -15.38 16.65 40.24
CA LYS A 160 -15.45 16.31 38.82
C LYS A 160 -16.65 15.43 38.53
N THR A 161 -17.41 15.83 37.51
CA THR A 161 -18.45 14.98 36.93
C THR A 161 -17.90 13.61 36.51
N PRO A 162 -18.72 12.54 36.50
CA PRO A 162 -18.28 11.19 36.11
C PRO A 162 -17.56 11.16 34.75
N PHE A 163 -18.07 11.90 33.77
CA PHE A 163 -17.43 12.03 32.46
C PHE A 163 -16.09 12.76 32.49
N SER A 164 -15.97 13.80 33.33
CA SER A 164 -14.73 14.55 33.52
C SER A 164 -13.67 13.70 34.23
N LEU A 165 -14.09 12.89 35.21
CA LEU A 165 -13.25 11.94 35.91
C LEU A 165 -12.74 10.85 34.94
N ALA A 166 -13.63 10.24 34.17
CA ALA A 166 -13.27 9.25 33.15
C ALA A 166 -12.28 9.81 32.11
N LYS A 167 -12.52 11.04 31.62
CA LYS A 167 -11.61 11.74 30.71
C LYS A 167 -10.24 12.01 31.34
N TYR A 168 -10.22 12.40 32.62
CA TYR A 168 -8.98 12.63 33.37
C TYR A 168 -8.18 11.33 33.54
N THR A 169 -8.83 10.26 33.98
CA THR A 169 -8.25 8.93 34.13
C THR A 169 -7.69 8.40 32.82
N LEU A 170 -8.44 8.51 31.72
CA LEU A 170 -8.00 8.08 30.39
C LEU A 170 -6.78 8.88 29.90
N ARG A 171 -6.73 10.19 30.17
CA ARG A 171 -5.55 11.01 29.84
C ARG A 171 -4.31 10.56 30.63
N LYS A 172 -4.46 10.21 31.91
CA LYS A 172 -3.36 9.69 32.74
C LYS A 172 -2.97 8.28 32.30
N SER A 173 -3.92 7.42 31.99
CA SER A 173 -3.68 6.07 31.48
C SER A 173 -2.85 6.09 30.20
N ARG A 174 -3.21 6.92 29.22
CA ARG A 174 -2.42 7.12 27.98
C ARG A 174 -1.00 7.66 28.22
N LYS A 175 -0.77 8.39 29.32
CA LYS A 175 0.53 9.01 29.62
C LYS A 175 1.47 8.05 30.37
N TYR A 176 0.94 7.27 31.31
CA TYR A 176 1.75 6.50 32.28
C TYR A 176 1.69 4.99 32.07
N LEU A 177 0.66 4.43 31.44
CA LEU A 177 0.62 2.99 31.16
C LEU A 177 1.57 2.65 30.01
N ARG A 178 2.40 1.63 30.25
CA ARG A 178 3.36 1.07 29.28
C ARG A 178 2.67 0.02 28.41
N ARG A 179 1.63 0.45 27.70
CA ARG A 179 0.84 -0.40 26.82
C ARG A 179 1.17 -0.17 25.37
N PHE A 180 0.93 -1.15 24.51
CA PHE A 180 0.93 -0.99 23.06
C PHE A 180 0.04 -2.06 22.44
N THR A 181 -0.52 -1.78 21.26
CA THR A 181 -1.31 -2.77 20.50
C THR A 181 -0.59 -3.14 19.24
N VAL A 182 -0.55 -4.43 18.92
CA VAL A 182 0.13 -4.94 17.72
C VAL A 182 -0.88 -5.13 16.60
N PHE A 183 -0.64 -4.49 15.46
CA PHE A 183 -1.41 -4.62 14.24
C PHE A 183 -0.55 -5.30 13.17
N PRO A 184 -1.17 -6.02 12.23
CA PRO A 184 -0.45 -6.50 11.07
C PRO A 184 -0.10 -5.32 10.13
N ALA A 185 0.93 -5.49 9.31
CA ALA A 185 1.35 -4.49 8.33
C ALA A 185 0.51 -4.65 7.05
N ASP A 186 -0.73 -4.19 7.13
CA ASP A 186 -1.74 -4.28 6.06
C ASP A 186 -1.62 -3.06 5.15
N VAL A 187 -2.23 -3.09 3.96
CA VAL A 187 -2.27 -1.90 3.09
C VAL A 187 -2.92 -0.72 3.81
N ASN A 188 -3.98 -0.97 4.57
CA ASN A 188 -4.63 0.07 5.37
C ASN A 188 -3.68 0.65 6.43
N MET A 189 -3.12 -0.19 7.30
CA MET A 189 -2.21 0.25 8.36
C MET A 189 -0.97 0.98 7.82
N LEU A 190 -0.44 0.52 6.68
CA LEU A 190 0.65 1.19 5.99
C LEU A 190 0.20 2.56 5.44
N SER A 191 -0.99 2.63 4.83
CA SER A 191 -1.53 3.88 4.31
C SER A 191 -1.72 4.92 5.42
N GLU A 192 -2.27 4.54 6.59
CA GLU A 192 -2.43 5.42 7.75
C GLU A 192 -1.07 5.89 8.27
N TYR A 193 -0.11 4.97 8.41
CA TYR A 193 1.26 5.28 8.85
C TYR A 193 1.97 6.26 7.91
N VAL A 194 1.89 6.02 6.59
CA VAL A 194 2.54 6.87 5.59
C VAL A 194 1.83 8.21 5.47
N LEU A 195 0.51 8.25 5.61
CA LEU A 195 -0.25 9.51 5.64
C LEU A 195 0.27 10.37 6.81
N ASP A 196 0.40 9.82 8.01
CA ASP A 196 0.92 10.54 9.19
C ASP A 196 2.36 11.02 9.06
N LYS A 197 3.22 10.29 8.35
CA LYS A 197 4.65 10.62 8.23
C LYS A 197 5.00 11.45 6.99
N GLU A 198 4.52 11.03 5.83
CA GLU A 198 4.96 11.49 4.50
C GLU A 198 3.78 11.53 3.49
N ALA A 199 2.64 12.15 3.86
CA ALA A 199 1.43 12.15 3.01
C ALA A 199 1.64 12.61 1.55
N HIS A 200 2.51 13.60 1.33
CA HIS A 200 2.81 14.10 -0.02
C HIS A 200 3.40 13.02 -0.95
N ARG A 201 4.12 12.04 -0.39
CA ARG A 201 4.76 10.96 -1.15
C ARG A 201 3.75 9.96 -1.72
N ILE A 202 2.58 9.87 -1.11
CA ILE A 202 1.46 9.06 -1.59
C ILE A 202 0.34 9.92 -2.19
N MET A 203 0.63 11.16 -2.56
CA MET A 203 -0.36 12.10 -3.11
C MET A 203 -1.61 12.23 -2.21
N GLU A 204 -1.42 12.17 -0.89
CA GLU A 204 -2.47 12.15 0.12
C GLU A 204 -3.56 11.09 -0.09
N LEU A 205 -3.20 9.95 -0.68
CA LEU A 205 -4.12 8.85 -0.92
C LEU A 205 -4.63 8.27 0.41
N ARG A 206 -5.95 8.20 0.56
CA ARG A 206 -6.65 7.75 1.77
C ARG A 206 -7.29 6.37 1.57
N GLU A 207 -7.65 5.71 2.66
CA GLU A 207 -8.26 4.38 2.66
C GLU A 207 -9.54 4.32 1.82
N GLU A 208 -10.43 5.29 1.98
CA GLU A 208 -11.69 5.37 1.25
C GLU A 208 -11.48 5.49 -0.26
N ASN A 209 -10.44 6.22 -0.68
CA ASN A 209 -10.08 6.37 -2.09
C ASN A 209 -9.45 5.10 -2.64
N LEU A 210 -8.60 4.40 -1.87
CA LEU A 210 -8.09 3.08 -2.25
C LEU A 210 -9.23 2.07 -2.43
N GLY A 211 -10.20 2.07 -1.50
CA GLY A 211 -11.41 1.24 -1.60
C GLY A 211 -12.24 1.54 -2.85
N LEU A 212 -12.45 2.81 -3.16
CA LEU A 212 -13.14 3.24 -4.37
C LEU A 212 -12.38 2.87 -5.63
N ILE A 213 -11.05 3.08 -5.68
CA ILE A 213 -10.22 2.72 -6.83
C ILE A 213 -10.35 1.23 -7.13
N ASN A 214 -10.19 0.38 -6.12
CA ASN A 214 -10.30 -1.06 -6.27
C ASN A 214 -11.68 -1.49 -6.80
N SER A 215 -12.74 -0.82 -6.34
CA SER A 215 -14.12 -1.13 -6.71
C SER A 215 -14.44 -0.69 -8.14
N TRP A 216 -14.11 0.56 -8.50
CA TRP A 216 -14.38 1.12 -9.83
C TRP A 216 -13.49 0.54 -10.92
N ALA A 217 -12.24 0.22 -10.59
CA ALA A 217 -11.35 -0.47 -11.51
C ALA A 217 -11.68 -1.96 -11.65
N ASN A 218 -12.66 -2.48 -10.89
CA ASN A 218 -13.07 -3.88 -10.87
C ASN A 218 -11.87 -4.83 -10.69
N ILE A 219 -11.05 -4.56 -9.67
CA ILE A 219 -9.86 -5.35 -9.37
C ILE A 219 -10.29 -6.66 -8.72
N HIS A 220 -9.89 -7.77 -9.33
CA HIS A 220 -10.21 -9.13 -8.87
C HIS A 220 -9.19 -10.14 -9.40
N CYS A 221 -9.11 -11.33 -8.80
CA CYS A 221 -8.45 -12.46 -9.44
C CYS A 221 -9.40 -13.08 -10.48
N ALA A 222 -9.00 -13.15 -11.74
CA ALA A 222 -9.82 -13.75 -12.78
C ALA A 222 -9.79 -15.29 -12.65
N GLU A 223 -10.98 -15.90 -12.67
CA GLU A 223 -11.18 -17.35 -12.61
C GLU A 223 -10.68 -18.06 -13.87
N SER A 224 -10.88 -17.43 -15.04
CA SER A 224 -10.40 -17.97 -16.32
C SER A 224 -8.93 -17.65 -16.54
N SER A 225 -8.09 -18.68 -16.56
CA SER A 225 -6.67 -18.57 -16.93
C SER A 225 -6.44 -18.52 -18.46
N SER A 226 -7.49 -18.45 -19.27
CA SER A 226 -7.35 -18.42 -20.73
C SER A 226 -7.29 -17.00 -21.27
N ILE A 227 -6.33 -16.76 -22.16
CA ILE A 227 -6.21 -15.54 -22.94
C ILE A 227 -6.59 -15.89 -24.37
N VAL A 228 -7.57 -15.17 -24.92
CA VAL A 228 -8.06 -15.39 -26.28
C VAL A 228 -7.71 -14.16 -27.12
N PRO A 229 -7.24 -14.33 -28.37
CA PRO A 229 -7.11 -13.22 -29.31
C PRO A 229 -8.46 -12.51 -29.47
N SER A 230 -8.44 -11.18 -29.45
CA SER A 230 -9.65 -10.38 -29.66
C SER A 230 -10.26 -10.66 -31.03
N SER A 231 -11.60 -10.69 -31.10
CA SER A 231 -12.34 -10.85 -32.35
C SER A 231 -12.09 -9.72 -33.37
N CYS A 232 -11.61 -8.55 -32.91
CA CYS A 232 -11.20 -7.45 -33.77
C CYS A 232 -9.75 -7.56 -34.29
N GLY A 233 -9.06 -8.66 -34.01
CA GLY A 233 -7.68 -8.90 -34.46
C GLY A 233 -6.62 -8.08 -33.71
N LYS A 234 -7.01 -7.23 -32.75
CA LYS A 234 -6.11 -6.44 -31.91
C LYS A 234 -6.27 -6.80 -30.43
N GLY A 235 -5.20 -7.34 -29.86
CA GLY A 235 -5.06 -7.59 -28.44
C GLY A 235 -5.55 -8.94 -27.92
N MET A 236 -5.28 -9.13 -26.65
CA MET A 236 -5.47 -10.37 -25.91
C MET A 236 -6.51 -10.15 -24.82
N ILE A 237 -7.63 -10.85 -24.89
CA ILE A 237 -8.76 -10.70 -23.97
C ILE A 237 -8.76 -11.84 -22.96
N GLY A 238 -8.99 -11.51 -21.70
CA GLY A 238 -9.17 -12.47 -20.62
C GLY A 238 -7.96 -12.57 -19.70
N GLY A 239 -8.11 -13.35 -18.64
CA GLY A 239 -7.04 -13.61 -17.70
C GLY A 239 -6.69 -12.45 -16.78
N GLY A 240 -7.56 -11.47 -16.53
CA GLY A 240 -7.36 -10.47 -15.47
C GLY A 240 -6.07 -9.66 -15.63
N ARG A 241 -6.04 -8.71 -16.56
CA ARG A 241 -4.86 -7.90 -16.87
C ARG A 241 -5.15 -6.42 -16.63
N TRP A 242 -4.47 -5.80 -15.67
CA TRP A 242 -4.62 -4.37 -15.40
C TRP A 242 -3.36 -3.60 -15.78
N LEU A 243 -3.57 -2.44 -16.39
CA LEU A 243 -2.52 -1.45 -16.66
C LEU A 243 -2.53 -0.42 -15.53
N VAL A 244 -1.36 -0.13 -14.97
CA VAL A 244 -1.21 0.71 -13.78
C VAL A 244 -0.14 1.77 -14.03
N VAL A 245 -0.43 3.00 -13.63
CA VAL A 245 0.56 4.08 -13.51
C VAL A 245 0.56 4.52 -12.07
N ASP A 246 1.68 4.36 -11.38
CA ASP A 246 1.78 4.56 -9.92
C ASP A 246 3.03 5.37 -9.53
N ASP A 247 2.81 6.59 -9.04
CA ASP A 247 3.84 7.44 -8.43
C ASP A 247 3.78 7.45 -6.89
N THR A 248 2.91 6.64 -6.28
CA THR A 248 2.72 6.55 -4.81
C THR A 248 3.75 5.66 -4.11
N GLY A 249 4.85 5.31 -4.78
CA GLY A 249 5.91 4.45 -4.23
C GLY A 249 5.52 2.98 -4.10
N GLY A 250 4.47 2.53 -4.81
CA GLY A 250 3.95 1.17 -4.77
C GLY A 250 2.80 0.95 -3.80
N LEU A 251 2.26 2.00 -3.15
CA LEU A 251 1.12 1.86 -2.24
C LEU A 251 -0.16 1.47 -3.01
N LEU A 252 -0.42 2.13 -4.14
CA LEU A 252 -1.53 1.76 -5.02
C LEU A 252 -1.37 0.32 -5.51
N VAL A 253 -0.19 -0.03 -6.02
CA VAL A 253 0.11 -1.40 -6.49
C VAL A 253 -0.09 -2.44 -5.38
N ALA A 254 0.31 -2.14 -4.15
CA ALA A 254 0.06 -3.02 -3.00
C ALA A 254 -1.44 -3.27 -2.83
N SER A 255 -2.26 -2.20 -2.88
CA SER A 255 -3.71 -2.32 -2.76
C SER A 255 -4.34 -3.16 -3.86
N LEU A 256 -3.93 -2.94 -5.12
CA LEU A 256 -4.40 -3.73 -6.25
C LEU A 256 -4.00 -5.21 -6.10
N ALA A 257 -2.75 -5.47 -5.71
CA ALA A 257 -2.23 -6.81 -5.50
C ALA A 257 -2.93 -7.53 -4.35
N GLU A 258 -3.27 -6.84 -3.27
CA GLU A 258 -4.02 -7.40 -2.14
C GLU A 258 -5.39 -7.89 -2.60
N ARG A 259 -6.11 -7.09 -3.39
CA ARG A 259 -7.42 -7.45 -3.95
C ARG A 259 -7.36 -8.59 -4.95
N MET A 260 -6.23 -8.77 -5.62
CA MET A 260 -5.99 -9.92 -6.51
C MET A 260 -5.48 -11.16 -5.78
N GLY A 261 -5.19 -11.09 -4.47
CA GLY A 261 -4.60 -12.18 -3.71
C GLY A 261 -3.12 -12.43 -4.01
N LEU A 262 -2.41 -11.44 -4.57
CA LEU A 262 -1.01 -11.55 -5.02
C LEU A 262 0.00 -10.86 -4.10
N LEU A 263 -0.47 -10.12 -3.08
CA LEU A 263 0.41 -9.33 -2.21
C LEU A 263 1.16 -10.17 -1.19
N TYR A 264 0.56 -11.27 -0.70
CA TYR A 264 1.14 -12.09 0.36
C TYR A 264 1.63 -13.43 -0.22
N PRO A 265 2.79 -13.95 0.22
CA PRO A 265 3.21 -15.30 -0.13
C PRO A 265 2.19 -16.35 0.32
N GLU A 266 1.99 -17.38 -0.49
CA GLU A 266 1.19 -18.55 -0.09
C GLU A 266 1.93 -19.33 1.02
N GLU A 267 1.18 -19.85 1.98
CA GLU A 267 1.73 -20.68 3.03
C GLU A 267 2.21 -22.00 2.41
N SER A 268 3.52 -22.24 2.36
CA SER A 268 4.02 -23.55 1.99
C SER A 268 3.59 -24.55 3.08
N GLU A 269 2.80 -25.54 2.70
CA GLU A 269 2.36 -26.67 3.56
C GLU A 269 3.54 -27.33 4.29
N ASP A 270 4.76 -27.22 3.74
CA ASP A 270 6.01 -27.72 4.31
C ASP A 270 6.39 -27.13 5.68
N GLU A 271 5.90 -25.93 6.06
CA GLU A 271 6.14 -25.37 7.40
C GLU A 271 5.10 -25.80 8.44
N ALA A 272 3.97 -26.40 8.00
CA ALA A 272 2.97 -26.96 8.91
C ALA A 272 3.30 -28.42 9.29
N SER A 273 4.19 -29.10 8.57
CA SER A 273 4.41 -30.55 8.70
C SER A 273 5.85 -31.01 9.01
N GLY A 274 6.69 -30.18 9.64
CA GLY A 274 7.99 -30.64 10.17
C GLY A 274 8.47 -29.79 11.34
N LYS A 275 8.81 -30.29 12.53
CA LYS A 275 9.03 -31.66 13.01
C LYS A 275 8.71 -31.73 14.51
N GLU A 276 7.70 -32.50 14.88
CA GLU A 276 7.66 -33.21 16.16
C GLU A 276 8.36 -34.56 15.95
N GLU A 277 9.70 -34.55 15.80
CA GLU A 277 10.50 -35.77 15.86
C GLU A 277 11.76 -35.47 16.68
N GLU A 278 11.68 -35.90 17.93
CA GLU A 278 12.72 -36.41 18.83
C GLU A 278 14.17 -35.91 18.63
N ALA A 279 14.63 -35.10 19.57
CA ALA A 279 16.04 -35.00 19.92
C ALA A 279 16.24 -35.43 21.38
N ILE A 280 16.20 -36.74 21.61
CA ILE A 280 16.78 -37.39 22.79
C ILE A 280 18.06 -38.08 22.32
N GLU A 281 19.23 -37.59 22.76
CA GLU A 281 20.47 -38.33 23.08
C GLU A 281 21.58 -37.30 23.40
N SER A 282 21.82 -37.03 24.68
CA SER A 282 22.85 -37.64 25.56
C SER A 282 24.25 -37.03 25.40
N LYS A 283 24.68 -36.31 26.45
CA LYS A 283 26.04 -35.80 26.70
C LYS A 283 27.10 -36.92 26.70
N PRO A 284 28.38 -36.54 26.54
CA PRO A 284 29.30 -36.73 27.66
C PRO A 284 30.09 -35.46 28.06
N THR A 285 30.59 -35.53 29.28
CA THR A 285 31.17 -34.48 30.13
C THR A 285 32.70 -34.50 30.09
N GLU A 286 33.35 -33.34 30.30
CA GLU A 286 34.59 -33.03 31.09
C GLU A 286 35.23 -31.73 30.53
N GLU A 287 35.14 -30.58 31.23
CA GLU A 287 36.14 -29.96 32.15
C GLU A 287 37.49 -29.59 31.50
N SER A 288 38.17 -28.45 31.73
CA SER A 288 37.98 -27.19 32.45
C SER A 288 39.20 -26.25 32.16
N LYS A 289 39.09 -24.97 32.57
CA LYS A 289 40.13 -23.89 32.76
C LYS A 289 40.45 -22.94 31.59
N SER A 290 40.71 -21.64 31.74
CA SER A 290 40.40 -20.55 32.71
C SER A 290 41.18 -19.28 32.28
N ASN A 291 40.57 -18.08 32.38
CA ASN A 291 41.14 -16.71 32.55
C ASN A 291 42.09 -16.14 31.45
N GLY A 292 42.15 -14.86 31.09
CA GLY A 292 41.55 -13.59 31.55
C GLY A 292 42.03 -12.42 30.64
N ILE A 293 41.30 -11.31 30.71
CA ILE A 293 41.34 -9.94 30.07
C ILE A 293 42.66 -9.16 30.42
N PRO A 294 43.10 -7.96 29.88
CA PRO A 294 42.42 -6.84 29.15
C PRO A 294 43.07 -6.30 27.85
N GLU A 295 42.30 -5.65 26.95
CA GLU A 295 42.11 -4.17 26.72
C GLU A 295 43.37 -3.39 26.28
N GLU A 296 43.29 -2.71 25.13
CA GLU A 296 43.47 -1.25 25.03
C GLU A 296 43.15 -0.71 23.62
N ASP A 297 42.64 0.52 23.63
CA ASP A 297 42.07 1.36 22.59
C ASP A 297 42.99 1.75 21.41
N ALA A 298 42.38 2.06 20.25
CA ALA A 298 42.33 3.45 19.72
C ALA A 298 41.88 3.49 18.24
N MET A 299 40.80 4.24 18.00
CA MET A 299 40.40 4.82 16.72
C MET A 299 41.48 5.80 16.20
N VAL A 300 41.62 5.98 14.88
CA VAL A 300 41.58 7.29 14.18
C VAL A 300 41.34 7.07 12.67
N ILE A 301 40.48 7.93 12.14
CA ILE A 301 40.00 8.14 10.77
C ILE A 301 41.05 8.91 9.95
N ASP A 302 41.33 8.51 8.69
CA ASP A 302 41.23 9.41 7.52
C ASP A 302 41.61 8.71 6.19
N THR A 303 40.66 8.69 5.26
CA THR A 303 40.85 8.76 3.79
C THR A 303 41.44 10.13 3.40
N PRO A 304 41.99 10.41 2.18
CA PRO A 304 41.63 9.81 0.88
C PRO A 304 42.78 9.71 -0.17
N ALA A 305 42.39 9.34 -1.39
CA ALA A 305 42.95 9.72 -2.70
C ALA A 305 43.85 8.72 -3.45
N GLU A 306 43.21 8.12 -4.46
CA GLU A 306 43.61 8.00 -5.87
C GLU A 306 45.07 8.27 -6.28
N GLY A 307 45.59 7.39 -7.13
CA GLY A 307 46.57 7.78 -8.15
C GLY A 307 47.54 6.68 -8.54
N THR A 308 47.19 5.94 -9.60
CA THR A 308 48.06 5.54 -10.73
C THR A 308 49.51 5.16 -10.41
N SER A 309 49.99 3.96 -10.73
CA SER A 309 50.48 3.72 -12.10
C SER A 309 50.91 2.27 -12.30
N GLU A 310 50.71 1.84 -13.54
CA GLU A 310 51.12 0.60 -14.17
C GLU A 310 52.64 0.41 -14.13
N THR A 311 53.15 -0.82 -13.96
CA THR A 311 54.01 -1.40 -15.01
C THR A 311 54.08 -2.93 -14.91
N THR A 312 53.61 -3.54 -15.99
CA THR A 312 53.75 -4.93 -16.45
C THR A 312 55.19 -5.42 -16.46
N LYS A 313 55.46 -6.65 -15.99
CA LYS A 313 56.51 -7.50 -16.57
C LYS A 313 56.03 -8.95 -16.69
N GLN A 314 56.21 -9.46 -17.90
CA GLN A 314 55.78 -10.74 -18.46
C GLN A 314 56.70 -11.89 -18.01
N GLU A 315 56.10 -13.06 -17.79
CA GLU A 315 56.68 -14.42 -17.99
C GLU A 315 57.05 -14.64 -19.48
N PRO A 316 57.69 -15.75 -19.97
CA PRO A 316 57.81 -17.14 -19.45
C PRO A 316 59.24 -17.75 -19.75
N PRO A 317 59.55 -19.08 -19.81
CA PRO A 317 58.69 -20.28 -19.79
C PRO A 317 59.14 -21.52 -18.98
N GLU A 318 58.20 -22.48 -18.91
CA GLU A 318 58.21 -23.83 -18.29
C GLU A 318 59.13 -24.86 -18.96
N ALA A 319 59.58 -25.85 -18.16
CA ALA A 319 59.31 -27.31 -18.27
C ALA A 319 60.17 -28.11 -17.24
N PRO A 320 59.98 -29.43 -17.04
CA PRO A 320 58.79 -30.17 -16.62
C PRO A 320 59.07 -31.01 -15.33
N LYS A 321 58.05 -31.49 -14.61
CA LYS A 321 58.25 -32.56 -13.61
C LYS A 321 57.20 -33.66 -13.69
N GLU A 322 57.74 -34.87 -13.58
CA GLU A 322 57.13 -36.19 -13.77
C GLU A 322 56.15 -36.57 -12.65
N ALA A 323 55.34 -37.56 -13.01
CA ALA A 323 54.29 -38.16 -12.21
C ALA A 323 54.83 -38.85 -10.94
N ASN A 324 54.07 -38.72 -9.85
CA ASN A 324 54.08 -39.72 -8.80
C ASN A 324 52.65 -39.97 -8.32
N THR A 325 52.17 -41.17 -8.60
CA THR A 325 50.89 -41.74 -8.19
C THR A 325 50.92 -42.11 -6.72
N THR A 326 50.05 -41.49 -5.92
CA THR A 326 49.57 -42.07 -4.66
C THR A 326 48.05 -41.99 -4.62
N THR A 327 47.45 -43.16 -4.60
CA THR A 327 46.04 -43.46 -4.43
C THR A 327 45.54 -42.96 -3.07
N SER A 328 44.58 -42.04 -3.06
CA SER A 328 43.72 -41.76 -1.92
C SER A 328 42.27 -41.96 -2.33
N GLU A 329 41.56 -42.74 -1.52
CA GLU A 329 40.21 -43.24 -1.74
C GLU A 329 39.21 -42.10 -1.82
N SER A 330 38.36 -42.13 -2.86
CA SER A 330 37.29 -41.16 -3.08
C SER A 330 36.16 -41.37 -2.08
N ASN A 331 35.96 -40.42 -1.18
CA ASN A 331 34.69 -40.30 -0.44
C ASN A 331 33.53 -40.12 -1.45
N PRO A 332 32.42 -40.88 -1.34
CA PRO A 332 31.29 -40.71 -2.24
C PRO A 332 30.69 -39.31 -2.05
N SER A 333 30.77 -38.50 -3.10
CA SER A 333 30.18 -37.17 -3.14
C SER A 333 28.67 -37.28 -2.87
N LYS A 334 28.18 -36.57 -1.85
CA LYS A 334 26.74 -36.41 -1.59
C LYS A 334 26.02 -36.08 -2.92
N PRO A 335 24.88 -36.72 -3.23
CA PRO A 335 24.14 -36.42 -4.45
C PRO A 335 23.83 -34.93 -4.49
N ARG A 336 24.24 -34.25 -5.59
CA ARG A 336 23.92 -32.84 -5.80
C ARG A 336 22.40 -32.73 -5.76
N THR A 337 21.88 -31.99 -4.79
CA THR A 337 20.46 -31.63 -4.76
C THR A 337 20.09 -31.06 -6.14
N PRO A 338 18.98 -31.52 -6.74
CA PRO A 338 18.55 -31.00 -8.04
C PRO A 338 18.42 -29.48 -7.92
N ARG A 339 19.08 -28.76 -8.83
CA ARG A 339 18.99 -27.29 -8.86
C ARG A 339 17.52 -26.93 -9.05
N ALA A 340 16.96 -26.15 -8.13
CA ALA A 340 15.61 -25.62 -8.24
C ALA A 340 15.40 -24.99 -9.63
N ALA A 341 14.26 -25.29 -10.27
CA ALA A 341 13.94 -24.76 -11.58
C ALA A 341 13.95 -23.23 -11.56
N HIS A 342 14.63 -22.61 -12.53
CA HIS A 342 14.68 -21.15 -12.64
C HIS A 342 13.31 -20.64 -13.10
N ILE A 343 12.56 -20.04 -12.18
CA ILE A 343 11.30 -19.32 -12.49
C ILE A 343 11.67 -17.97 -13.10
N PRO A 344 11.29 -17.66 -14.35
CA PRO A 344 11.57 -16.35 -14.92
C PRO A 344 10.70 -15.27 -14.26
N PRO A 345 11.24 -14.08 -13.93
CA PRO A 345 10.42 -12.96 -13.46
C PRO A 345 9.46 -12.50 -14.56
N MET A 346 8.34 -11.87 -14.16
CA MET A 346 7.34 -11.28 -15.07
C MET A 346 6.81 -12.29 -16.11
N SER A 347 6.66 -13.56 -15.71
CA SER A 347 6.33 -14.68 -16.61
C SER A 347 4.88 -15.10 -16.60
N ALA A 348 4.08 -14.63 -15.63
CA ALA A 348 2.66 -14.97 -15.56
C ALA A 348 1.94 -14.42 -16.81
N GLN A 349 1.04 -15.23 -17.37
CA GLN A 349 0.21 -14.81 -18.50
C GLN A 349 -1.08 -14.15 -18.02
N THR A 350 -1.65 -14.66 -16.91
CA THR A 350 -2.90 -14.18 -16.33
C THR A 350 -2.70 -13.60 -14.93
N ASN A 351 -3.69 -12.84 -14.45
CA ASN A 351 -3.75 -12.13 -13.20
C ASN A 351 -2.53 -11.24 -13.02
N THR A 352 -2.32 -10.32 -13.96
CA THR A 352 -1.09 -9.51 -14.02
C THR A 352 -1.37 -8.04 -13.82
N LEU A 353 -0.49 -7.40 -13.04
CA LEU A 353 -0.41 -5.95 -12.93
C LEU A 353 0.76 -5.47 -13.80
N THR A 354 0.48 -4.65 -14.81
CA THR A 354 1.51 -4.07 -15.67
C THR A 354 1.69 -2.61 -15.31
N ILE A 355 2.84 -2.26 -14.72
CA ILE A 355 3.17 -0.91 -14.30
C ILE A 355 3.94 -0.19 -15.39
N VAL A 356 3.46 0.99 -15.77
CA VAL A 356 4.18 1.96 -16.59
C VAL A 356 4.79 3.01 -15.68
N HIS A 357 6.09 3.26 -15.81
CA HIS A 357 6.81 4.24 -14.99
C HIS A 357 7.78 5.11 -15.80
N SER A 358 8.14 6.27 -15.25
CA SER A 358 9.03 7.26 -15.88
C SER A 358 10.52 6.99 -15.64
N ASN A 359 10.86 6.49 -14.47
CA ASN A 359 12.25 6.26 -14.07
C ASN A 359 12.86 5.00 -14.72
N ALA A 360 14.18 4.84 -14.66
CA ALA A 360 14.86 3.64 -15.14
C ALA A 360 14.43 2.36 -14.39
N GLN A 361 14.02 2.49 -13.13
CA GLN A 361 13.43 1.44 -12.31
C GLN A 361 12.12 1.95 -11.69
N PRO A 362 11.12 1.07 -11.51
CA PRO A 362 9.85 1.46 -10.90
C PRO A 362 10.05 1.79 -9.42
N ASN A 363 9.39 2.85 -8.93
CA ASN A 363 9.41 3.19 -7.51
C ASN A 363 8.39 2.34 -6.74
N LEU A 364 8.84 1.21 -6.22
CA LEU A 364 8.02 0.23 -5.46
C LEU A 364 8.47 0.08 -4.01
N GLY A 365 9.03 1.15 -3.43
CA GLY A 365 9.68 1.11 -2.12
C GLY A 365 8.77 0.69 -0.95
N TYR A 366 7.45 0.84 -1.07
CA TYR A 366 6.50 0.38 -0.05
C TYR A 366 6.24 -1.12 -0.07
N LEU A 367 6.50 -1.81 -1.19
CA LEU A 367 6.27 -3.26 -1.28
C LEU A 367 7.18 -4.07 -0.36
N LYS A 368 8.31 -3.49 0.10
CA LYS A 368 9.21 -4.13 1.08
C LYS A 368 8.50 -4.49 2.39
N TYR A 369 7.48 -3.73 2.77
CA TYR A 369 6.69 -3.98 3.98
C TYR A 369 5.79 -5.22 3.86
N PHE A 370 5.63 -5.73 2.63
CA PHE A 370 4.93 -6.96 2.32
C PHE A 370 5.91 -8.06 1.86
N SER A 371 7.17 -7.98 2.28
CA SER A 371 8.22 -8.97 1.95
C SER A 371 8.54 -9.09 0.45
N TYR A 372 8.29 -8.03 -0.33
CA TYR A 372 8.65 -7.95 -1.74
C TYR A 372 9.64 -6.80 -2.01
N ASP A 373 10.81 -7.15 -2.57
CA ASP A 373 11.79 -6.17 -3.05
C ASP A 373 11.90 -6.27 -4.57
N ALA A 374 11.65 -5.18 -5.28
CA ALA A 374 11.76 -5.14 -6.74
C ALA A 374 13.21 -5.34 -7.25
N THR A 375 14.21 -4.97 -6.45
CA THR A 375 15.64 -5.08 -6.81
C THR A 375 16.20 -6.47 -6.51
N ALA A 376 15.71 -7.12 -5.46
CA ALA A 376 16.13 -8.44 -5.00
C ALA A 376 14.92 -9.40 -4.84
N SER A 377 14.09 -9.48 -5.88
CA SER A 377 12.82 -10.22 -5.80
C SER A 377 13.03 -11.70 -5.48
N ASN A 378 12.31 -12.18 -4.46
CA ASN A 378 12.24 -13.59 -4.11
C ASN A 378 11.36 -14.34 -5.13
N PRO A 379 11.85 -15.39 -5.80
CA PRO A 379 11.06 -16.18 -6.76
C PRO A 379 9.80 -16.83 -6.18
N LYS A 380 9.73 -17.00 -4.84
CA LYS A 380 8.57 -17.54 -4.14
C LYS A 380 7.42 -16.53 -3.99
N HIS A 381 7.71 -15.23 -4.09
CA HIS A 381 6.69 -14.20 -3.91
C HIS A 381 5.79 -14.12 -5.15
N PRO A 382 4.44 -14.09 -5.05
CA PRO A 382 3.56 -14.09 -6.23
C PRO A 382 3.83 -12.91 -7.18
N LEU A 383 4.08 -11.71 -6.65
CA LEU A 383 4.47 -10.55 -7.46
C LEU A 383 5.70 -10.78 -8.37
N HIS A 384 6.61 -11.72 -8.05
CA HIS A 384 7.76 -12.00 -8.91
C HIS A 384 7.36 -12.41 -10.34
N THR A 385 6.25 -13.15 -10.49
CA THR A 385 5.74 -13.59 -11.80
C THR A 385 4.63 -12.69 -12.33
N HIS A 386 3.79 -12.16 -11.43
CA HIS A 386 2.56 -11.42 -11.78
C HIS A 386 2.74 -9.90 -11.94
N LEU A 387 3.78 -9.30 -11.37
CA LEU A 387 4.06 -7.88 -11.50
C LEU A 387 4.97 -7.61 -12.69
N LYS A 388 4.44 -6.98 -13.73
CA LYS A 388 5.18 -6.57 -14.92
C LYS A 388 5.52 -5.10 -14.83
N THR A 389 6.73 -4.73 -15.24
CA THR A 389 7.23 -3.35 -15.14
C THR A 389 7.80 -2.94 -16.49
N LEU A 390 7.44 -1.74 -16.95
CA LEU A 390 7.86 -1.21 -18.23
C LEU A 390 7.94 0.32 -18.17
N THR A 391 8.91 0.91 -18.89
CA THR A 391 9.08 2.36 -18.94
C THR A 391 8.19 3.00 -20.01
N TRP A 392 7.89 4.30 -19.88
CA TRP A 392 7.22 5.06 -20.94
C TRP A 392 7.96 4.97 -22.28
N LEU A 393 9.30 4.98 -22.26
CA LEU A 393 10.15 4.79 -23.44
C LEU A 393 9.88 3.43 -24.09
N GLN A 394 9.94 2.35 -23.32
CA GLN A 394 9.68 0.98 -23.79
C GLN A 394 8.26 0.81 -24.35
N MET A 395 7.27 1.53 -23.78
CA MET A 395 5.89 1.47 -24.26
C MET A 395 5.73 2.15 -25.62
N LEU A 396 6.19 3.40 -25.71
CA LEU A 396 5.93 4.30 -26.84
C LEU A 396 6.93 4.04 -27.99
N TYR A 397 8.23 4.03 -27.67
CA TYR A 397 9.34 3.94 -28.61
C TYR A 397 10.31 2.81 -28.21
N PRO A 398 9.90 1.53 -28.34
CA PRO A 398 10.69 0.39 -27.88
C PRO A 398 12.03 0.23 -28.60
N GLU A 399 12.13 0.61 -29.87
CA GLU A 399 13.37 0.50 -30.65
C GLU A 399 14.50 1.41 -30.12
N ASP A 400 14.13 2.48 -29.41
CA ASP A 400 15.06 3.42 -28.79
C ASP A 400 15.59 2.90 -27.44
N ASP A 401 14.98 1.86 -26.87
CA ASP A 401 15.46 1.24 -25.63
C ASP A 401 16.59 0.22 -25.94
N PRO A 402 17.81 0.42 -25.41
CA PRO A 402 18.88 -0.57 -25.55
C PRO A 402 18.53 -1.94 -24.94
N GLY A 403 17.58 -1.99 -24.01
CA GLY A 403 17.07 -3.24 -23.44
C GLY A 403 16.23 -4.08 -24.41
N TYR A 404 15.65 -3.45 -25.44
CA TYR A 404 14.79 -4.10 -26.44
C TYR A 404 15.58 -4.61 -27.66
N GLN A 405 16.79 -4.09 -27.88
CA GLN A 405 17.68 -4.53 -28.95
C GLN A 405 18.21 -5.95 -28.71
N GLU A 406 18.10 -6.80 -29.73
CA GLU A 406 18.48 -8.22 -29.65
C GLU A 406 20.01 -8.37 -29.48
N PRO A 407 20.48 -9.03 -28.39
CA PRO A 407 21.89 -9.35 -28.23
C PRO A 407 22.36 -10.35 -29.29
N GLU A 408 23.63 -10.26 -29.68
CA GLU A 408 24.26 -11.23 -30.59
C GLU A 408 24.00 -12.68 -30.18
N THR A 409 23.60 -13.50 -31.15
CA THR A 409 23.39 -14.94 -30.97
C THR A 409 24.72 -15.67 -31.19
N LEU A 410 25.13 -16.45 -30.21
CA LEU A 410 26.35 -17.26 -30.26
C LEU A 410 25.95 -18.73 -30.43
N SER A 411 26.72 -19.49 -31.20
CA SER A 411 26.50 -20.94 -31.35
C SER A 411 26.79 -21.68 -30.05
N ASP A 412 26.09 -22.80 -29.84
CA ASP A 412 26.24 -23.62 -28.64
C ASP A 412 27.67 -24.15 -28.44
N ASP A 413 28.36 -24.43 -29.55
CA ASP A 413 29.78 -24.84 -29.55
C ASP A 413 30.68 -23.75 -28.96
N LEU A 414 30.47 -22.50 -29.36
CA LEU A 414 31.21 -21.35 -28.82
C LEU A 414 30.84 -21.09 -27.35
N LEU A 415 29.58 -21.27 -26.96
CA LEU A 415 29.16 -21.12 -25.56
C LEU A 415 29.73 -22.20 -24.65
N SER A 416 29.93 -23.41 -25.16
CA SER A 416 30.53 -24.52 -24.41
C SER A 416 32.00 -24.28 -24.09
N THR A 417 32.73 -23.62 -25.01
CA THR A 417 34.15 -23.30 -24.87
C THR A 417 34.42 -22.05 -24.04
N MET A 418 33.41 -21.22 -23.79
CA MET A 418 33.55 -20.01 -22.98
C MET A 418 33.73 -20.31 -21.49
N LYS A 419 34.56 -19.48 -20.83
CA LYS A 419 34.67 -19.42 -19.37
C LYS A 419 33.29 -19.21 -18.74
N SER A 420 33.05 -19.88 -17.61
CA SER A 420 31.78 -19.85 -16.87
C SER A 420 31.24 -18.43 -16.60
N SER A 421 32.12 -17.46 -16.31
CA SER A 421 31.74 -16.06 -16.09
C SER A 421 31.21 -15.38 -17.34
N LYS A 422 31.90 -15.51 -18.49
CA LYS A 422 31.47 -14.95 -19.78
C LYS A 422 30.16 -15.58 -20.24
N ARG A 423 30.03 -16.90 -20.11
CA ARG A 423 28.80 -17.65 -20.38
C ARG A 423 27.64 -17.19 -19.49
N GLY A 424 27.89 -16.95 -18.21
CA GLY A 424 26.89 -16.40 -17.28
C GLY A 424 26.42 -14.99 -17.66
N THR A 425 27.33 -14.12 -18.10
CA THR A 425 26.98 -12.78 -18.60
C THR A 425 26.16 -12.84 -19.88
N TYR A 426 26.50 -13.73 -20.82
CA TYR A 426 25.72 -13.97 -22.04
C TYR A 426 24.26 -14.32 -21.72
N PHE A 427 24.02 -15.35 -20.92
CA PHE A 427 22.66 -15.78 -20.56
C PHE A 427 21.92 -14.75 -19.68
N ARG A 428 22.63 -13.90 -18.93
CA ARG A 428 21.99 -12.78 -18.21
C ARG A 428 21.50 -11.69 -19.17
N LYS A 429 22.32 -11.32 -20.17
CA LYS A 429 21.94 -10.34 -21.19
C LYS A 429 20.76 -10.83 -22.01
N ARG A 430 20.80 -12.09 -22.46
CA ARG A 430 19.73 -12.71 -23.23
C ARG A 430 18.41 -12.84 -22.46
N ARG A 431 18.44 -13.35 -21.21
CA ARG A 431 17.23 -13.40 -20.35
C ARG A 431 16.65 -12.02 -20.02
N ARG A 432 17.49 -10.98 -19.95
CA ARG A 432 17.01 -9.60 -19.74
C ARG A 432 16.26 -9.12 -20.98
N TRP A 433 16.87 -9.28 -22.16
CA TRP A 433 16.25 -8.92 -23.43
C TRP A 433 14.94 -9.69 -23.70
N GLU A 434 14.93 -11.02 -23.56
CA GLU A 434 13.73 -11.84 -23.76
C GLU A 434 12.57 -11.38 -22.86
N ARG A 435 12.89 -10.99 -21.62
CA ARG A 435 11.92 -10.47 -20.67
C ARG A 435 11.37 -9.11 -21.07
N VAL A 436 12.24 -8.16 -21.43
CA VAL A 436 11.84 -6.82 -21.89
C VAL A 436 11.00 -6.94 -23.15
N LYS A 437 11.47 -7.70 -24.15
CA LYS A 437 10.77 -7.96 -25.41
C LYS A 437 9.38 -8.55 -25.17
N ARG A 438 9.27 -9.57 -24.30
CA ARG A 438 7.99 -10.18 -23.94
C ARG A 438 7.02 -9.16 -23.33
N VAL A 439 7.46 -8.43 -22.30
CA VAL A 439 6.61 -7.46 -21.59
C VAL A 439 6.14 -6.33 -22.53
N VAL A 440 7.05 -5.80 -23.37
CA VAL A 440 6.72 -4.76 -24.36
C VAL A 440 5.71 -5.27 -25.39
N GLN A 441 5.95 -6.45 -25.98
CA GLN A 441 5.06 -7.02 -26.99
C GLN A 441 3.68 -7.32 -26.42
N GLU A 442 3.61 -7.86 -25.21
CA GLU A 442 2.35 -8.17 -24.54
C GLU A 442 1.57 -6.90 -24.13
N THR A 443 2.28 -5.86 -23.71
CA THR A 443 1.68 -4.56 -23.37
C THR A 443 1.14 -3.87 -24.62
N ARG A 444 1.93 -3.82 -25.71
CA ARG A 444 1.52 -3.20 -26.99
C ARG A 444 0.46 -4.00 -27.73
N ALA A 445 0.36 -5.32 -27.49
CA ALA A 445 -0.77 -6.10 -27.97
C ALA A 445 -2.09 -5.56 -27.39
N GLY A 446 -2.09 -5.07 -26.15
CA GLY A 446 -3.26 -4.52 -25.48
C GLY A 446 -4.26 -5.61 -25.04
N GLY A 447 -5.51 -5.19 -24.84
CA GLY A 447 -6.59 -6.03 -24.30
C GLY A 447 -6.66 -6.06 -22.77
N PHE A 448 -6.15 -5.02 -22.11
CA PHE A 448 -6.27 -4.88 -20.65
C PHE A 448 -7.72 -4.71 -20.21
N ASP A 449 -8.07 -5.31 -19.07
CA ASP A 449 -9.39 -5.29 -18.45
C ASP A 449 -9.69 -3.96 -17.74
N GLY A 450 -8.66 -3.22 -17.33
CA GLY A 450 -8.79 -1.89 -16.75
C GLY A 450 -7.50 -1.09 -16.71
N LEU A 451 -7.64 0.22 -16.53
CA LEU A 451 -6.57 1.19 -16.32
C LEU A 451 -6.74 1.86 -14.95
N VAL A 452 -5.68 1.85 -14.15
CA VAL A 452 -5.61 2.59 -12.88
C VAL A 452 -4.45 3.57 -12.93
N VAL A 453 -4.71 4.84 -12.64
CA VAL A 453 -3.69 5.90 -12.66
C VAL A 453 -3.69 6.64 -11.33
N ALA A 454 -2.55 6.70 -10.67
CA ALA A 454 -2.23 7.64 -9.60
C ALA A 454 -0.85 8.20 -9.88
N SER A 455 -0.80 9.33 -10.59
CA SER A 455 0.44 9.94 -11.06
C SER A 455 0.40 11.46 -10.92
N VAL A 456 1.59 12.05 -10.81
CA VAL A 456 1.79 13.51 -10.87
C VAL A 456 1.77 14.01 -12.33
N MET A 457 1.84 13.11 -13.31
CA MET A 457 1.73 13.43 -14.73
C MET A 457 0.33 13.95 -15.08
N GLU A 458 0.26 14.75 -16.13
CA GLU A 458 -1.01 15.22 -16.67
C GLU A 458 -1.90 14.04 -17.13
N PRO A 459 -3.12 13.90 -16.60
CA PRO A 459 -3.99 12.76 -16.90
C PRO A 459 -4.30 12.59 -18.40
N ALA A 460 -4.48 13.68 -19.15
CA ALA A 460 -4.81 13.63 -20.57
C ALA A 460 -3.72 12.92 -21.38
N THR A 461 -2.46 13.24 -21.12
CA THR A 461 -1.29 12.63 -21.79
C THR A 461 -1.17 11.14 -21.47
N VAL A 462 -1.38 10.76 -20.21
CA VAL A 462 -1.42 9.34 -19.78
C VAL A 462 -2.53 8.58 -20.50
N LEU A 463 -3.75 9.15 -20.53
CA LEU A 463 -4.90 8.49 -21.14
C LEU A 463 -4.78 8.36 -22.65
N ARG A 464 -4.16 9.33 -23.34
CA ARG A 464 -3.87 9.25 -24.78
C ARG A 464 -3.10 7.97 -25.12
N ALA A 465 -2.09 7.64 -24.32
CA ALA A 465 -1.24 6.47 -24.55
C ALA A 465 -1.89 5.17 -24.05
N CYS A 466 -2.58 5.19 -22.90
CA CYS A 466 -3.06 3.97 -22.23
C CYS A 466 -4.47 3.51 -22.67
N VAL A 467 -5.41 4.43 -22.93
CA VAL A 467 -6.80 4.08 -23.29
C VAL A 467 -6.91 3.24 -24.57
N PRO A 468 -6.08 3.45 -25.61
CA PRO A 468 -6.08 2.58 -26.79
C PRO A 468 -5.72 1.12 -26.51
N LEU A 469 -4.94 0.84 -25.45
CA LEU A 469 -4.52 -0.51 -25.07
C LEU A 469 -5.62 -1.30 -24.34
N LEU A 470 -6.71 -0.63 -23.95
CA LEU A 470 -7.81 -1.24 -23.20
C LEU A 470 -8.79 -1.97 -24.12
N LYS A 471 -9.34 -3.08 -23.63
CA LYS A 471 -10.43 -3.80 -24.33
C LYS A 471 -11.74 -2.99 -24.28
N GLY A 472 -12.66 -3.29 -25.20
CA GLY A 472 -14.03 -2.77 -25.08
C GLY A 472 -14.70 -3.24 -23.78
N GLY A 473 -15.32 -2.32 -23.05
CA GLY A 473 -15.91 -2.57 -21.73
C GLY A 473 -14.94 -2.48 -20.55
N ALA A 474 -13.65 -2.20 -20.78
CA ALA A 474 -12.69 -1.99 -19.71
C ALA A 474 -13.01 -0.75 -18.87
N THR A 475 -12.67 -0.79 -17.59
CA THR A 475 -12.83 0.35 -16.67
C THR A 475 -11.60 1.25 -16.69
N VAL A 476 -11.82 2.55 -16.58
CA VAL A 476 -10.75 3.54 -16.40
C VAL A 476 -10.97 4.23 -15.07
N THR A 477 -9.95 4.28 -14.24
CA THR A 477 -9.97 4.97 -12.94
C THR A 477 -8.71 5.81 -12.79
N VAL A 478 -8.87 7.11 -12.58
CA VAL A 478 -7.76 8.06 -12.42
C VAL A 478 -7.95 8.79 -11.10
N TYR A 479 -6.95 8.69 -10.24
CA TYR A 479 -6.84 9.41 -8.98
C TYR A 479 -6.05 10.70 -9.14
N SER A 480 -6.52 11.74 -8.47
CA SER A 480 -5.80 13.00 -8.29
C SER A 480 -6.12 13.57 -6.91
N ALA A 481 -5.12 14.16 -6.25
CA ALA A 481 -5.31 14.89 -5.01
C ALA A 481 -6.20 16.13 -5.22
N ASN A 482 -6.11 16.74 -6.39
CA ASN A 482 -6.80 17.96 -6.80
C ASN A 482 -7.92 17.65 -7.80
N VAL A 483 -8.98 18.46 -7.80
CA VAL A 483 -10.18 18.20 -8.61
C VAL A 483 -10.05 18.72 -10.04
N GLU A 484 -9.29 19.79 -10.24
CA GLU A 484 -9.18 20.56 -11.47
C GLU A 484 -8.70 19.71 -12.66
N PRO A 485 -7.63 18.88 -12.56
CA PRO A 485 -7.19 18.04 -13.67
C PRO A 485 -8.25 17.03 -14.11
N LEU A 486 -9.11 16.59 -13.18
CA LEU A 486 -10.16 15.61 -13.46
C LEU A 486 -11.42 16.26 -14.04
N VAL A 487 -11.71 17.52 -13.68
CA VAL A 487 -12.78 18.32 -14.30
C VAL A 487 -12.45 18.58 -15.77
N GLU A 488 -11.21 18.97 -16.06
CA GLU A 488 -10.72 19.13 -17.42
C GLU A 488 -10.82 17.82 -18.22
N LEU A 489 -10.47 16.70 -17.59
CA LEU A 489 -10.62 15.39 -18.20
C LEU A 489 -12.08 15.01 -18.48
N CYS A 490 -13.01 15.37 -17.58
CA CYS A 490 -14.44 15.19 -17.83
C CYS A 490 -14.93 16.00 -19.03
N ASP A 491 -14.43 17.23 -19.18
CA ASP A 491 -14.74 18.06 -20.34
C ASP A 491 -14.19 17.46 -21.64
N TYR A 492 -12.95 16.96 -21.62
CA TYR A 492 -12.34 16.28 -22.77
C TYR A 492 -13.16 15.10 -23.29
N TYR A 493 -13.86 14.37 -22.41
CA TYR A 493 -14.74 13.26 -22.79
C TYR A 493 -16.24 13.64 -22.81
N SER A 494 -16.55 14.93 -22.79
CA SER A 494 -17.92 15.43 -22.79
C SER A 494 -18.67 15.10 -24.09
N LYS A 495 -20.00 15.10 -24.01
CA LYS A 495 -20.87 14.86 -25.16
C LYS A 495 -20.68 15.92 -26.25
N GLU A 496 -20.45 17.17 -25.84
CA GLU A 496 -20.27 18.31 -26.74
C GLU A 496 -18.98 18.16 -27.54
N ARG A 497 -17.84 17.92 -26.86
CA ARG A 497 -16.57 17.66 -27.52
C ARG A 497 -16.61 16.41 -28.38
N ARG A 498 -17.28 15.34 -27.93
CA ARG A 498 -17.47 14.15 -28.77
C ARG A 498 -18.21 14.46 -30.06
N THR A 499 -19.26 15.29 -29.99
CA THR A 499 -20.04 15.68 -31.18
C THR A 499 -19.20 16.54 -32.13
N ALA A 500 -18.47 17.53 -31.59
CA ALA A 500 -17.57 18.38 -32.36
C ALA A 500 -16.45 17.56 -33.05
N PHE A 501 -15.84 16.64 -32.32
CA PHE A 501 -14.81 15.74 -32.85
C PHE A 501 -15.33 14.87 -34.00
N VAL A 502 -16.50 14.27 -33.85
CA VAL A 502 -17.13 13.45 -34.91
C VAL A 502 -17.50 14.32 -36.13
N SER A 503 -18.02 15.54 -35.92
CA SER A 503 -18.30 16.45 -37.04
C SER A 503 -17.04 16.83 -37.81
N ARG A 504 -15.92 17.06 -37.12
CA ARG A 504 -14.64 17.39 -37.73
C ARG A 504 -14.07 16.22 -38.53
N GLN A 505 -14.07 15.00 -37.95
CA GLN A 505 -13.63 13.80 -38.68
C GLN A 505 -14.43 13.57 -39.96
N ASN A 506 -15.74 13.86 -39.96
CA ASN A 506 -16.56 13.76 -41.16
C ASN A 506 -16.19 14.81 -42.22
N ILE A 507 -15.83 16.03 -41.81
CA ILE A 507 -15.36 17.09 -42.72
C ILE A 507 -14.02 16.67 -43.33
N ASP A 508 -13.04 16.28 -42.51
CA ASP A 508 -11.72 15.85 -42.98
C ASP A 508 -11.81 14.66 -43.94
N THR A 509 -12.69 13.69 -43.67
CA THR A 509 -12.92 12.54 -44.56
C THR A 509 -13.54 12.97 -45.90
N THR A 510 -14.37 14.02 -45.90
CA THR A 510 -14.99 14.55 -47.11
C THR A 510 -13.98 15.34 -47.96
N GLU A 511 -13.11 16.12 -47.33
CA GLU A 511 -12.05 16.88 -48.01
C GLU A 511 -10.96 15.95 -48.58
N GLN A 512 -10.54 14.92 -47.81
CA GLN A 512 -9.59 13.91 -48.30
C GLN A 512 -10.14 13.08 -49.48
N SER A 513 -11.47 12.93 -49.59
CA SER A 513 -12.09 12.26 -50.74
C SER A 513 -12.09 13.09 -52.03
N GLN A 514 -11.84 14.41 -51.93
CA GLN A 514 -11.71 15.31 -53.08
C GLN A 514 -10.26 15.44 -53.58
N ASP A 515 -9.27 15.29 -52.70
CA ASP A 515 -7.83 15.36 -53.02
C ASP A 515 -7.16 13.98 -53.14
N ALA A 516 -7.80 13.03 -53.83
CA ALA A 516 -7.34 11.65 -53.99
C ALA A 516 -6.14 11.47 -54.97
N ASN A 517 -5.21 12.42 -55.02
CA ASN A 517 -4.02 12.36 -55.91
C ASN A 517 -2.67 12.50 -55.19
N ASP A 518 -2.61 12.56 -53.86
CA ASP A 518 -1.34 12.45 -53.14
C ASP A 518 -1.38 11.33 -52.10
N SER A 519 -0.60 10.30 -52.36
CA SER A 519 -0.61 9.02 -51.66
C SER A 519 0.23 9.06 -50.38
N THR A 520 -0.25 8.31 -49.38
CA THR A 520 0.55 7.67 -48.32
C THR A 520 1.32 8.59 -47.36
N LYS A 521 0.62 9.09 -46.34
CA LYS A 521 1.22 9.21 -45.01
C LYS A 521 0.55 8.22 -44.08
N ALA A 522 1.25 7.15 -43.73
CA ALA A 522 0.94 6.40 -42.53
C ALA A 522 1.26 7.31 -41.35
N LEU A 523 0.23 7.82 -40.66
CA LEU A 523 0.38 8.79 -39.58
C LEU A 523 1.23 8.21 -38.44
N GLY A 524 2.31 8.92 -38.10
CA GLY A 524 3.16 8.61 -36.94
C GLY A 524 2.55 9.11 -35.61
N PRO A 525 3.09 8.70 -34.46
CA PRO A 525 2.62 9.09 -33.13
C PRO A 525 2.80 10.58 -32.77
N ASP A 526 3.54 11.34 -33.59
CA ASP A 526 3.93 12.73 -33.33
C ASP A 526 3.22 13.76 -34.23
N GLU A 527 2.06 13.45 -34.83
CA GLU A 527 1.25 14.52 -35.41
C GLU A 527 0.86 15.53 -34.33
N ALA A 528 1.06 16.82 -34.63
CA ALA A 528 0.88 17.95 -33.74
C ALA A 528 -0.39 17.76 -32.90
N ILE A 529 -0.20 17.58 -31.59
CA ILE A 529 -1.28 17.41 -30.63
C ILE A 529 -2.28 18.52 -30.90
N ASP A 530 -3.47 18.15 -31.36
CA ASP A 530 -4.53 19.12 -31.56
C ASP A 530 -4.86 19.71 -30.19
N PRO A 531 -4.59 21.01 -29.96
CA PRO A 531 -4.81 21.62 -28.66
C PRO A 531 -6.30 21.57 -28.27
N ASP A 532 -7.21 21.49 -29.25
CA ASP A 532 -8.64 21.41 -29.01
C ASP A 532 -9.10 19.98 -28.65
N PHE A 533 -8.33 18.95 -29.05
CA PHE A 533 -8.66 17.54 -28.82
C PHE A 533 -7.42 16.75 -28.36
N PRO A 534 -6.93 17.00 -27.14
CA PRO A 534 -5.75 16.31 -26.62
C PRO A 534 -5.98 14.81 -26.42
N VAL A 535 -7.23 14.35 -26.34
CA VAL A 535 -7.59 12.93 -26.30
C VAL A 535 -8.73 12.66 -27.27
N ASN A 536 -8.92 11.39 -27.66
CA ASN A 536 -10.04 11.00 -28.51
C ASN A 536 -11.33 10.82 -27.65
N PRO A 537 -12.31 11.75 -27.73
CA PRO A 537 -13.51 11.73 -26.88
C PRO A 537 -14.48 10.57 -27.16
N THR A 538 -14.27 9.84 -28.27
CA THR A 538 -15.12 8.71 -28.67
C THR A 538 -14.76 7.40 -27.96
N LEU A 539 -13.60 7.34 -27.30
CA LEU A 539 -13.10 6.09 -26.72
C LEU A 539 -13.66 5.79 -25.33
N LEU A 540 -14.13 6.80 -24.59
CA LEU A 540 -14.69 6.63 -23.25
C LEU A 540 -16.15 7.08 -23.18
N LEU A 541 -16.92 6.35 -22.37
CA LEU A 541 -18.33 6.62 -22.06
C LEU A 541 -18.49 6.94 -20.58
N ALA A 542 -19.46 7.82 -20.30
CA ALA A 542 -19.87 8.23 -18.96
C ALA A 542 -18.69 8.66 -18.07
N PRO A 543 -17.90 9.68 -18.47
CA PRO A 543 -16.92 10.27 -17.56
C PRO A 543 -17.65 10.78 -16.32
N SER A 544 -17.25 10.33 -15.14
CA SER A 544 -17.82 10.76 -13.88
C SER A 544 -16.73 11.11 -12.88
N LEU A 545 -16.96 12.20 -12.15
CA LEU A 545 -16.08 12.70 -11.10
C LEU A 545 -16.70 12.35 -9.75
N GLN A 546 -15.93 11.72 -8.89
CA GLN A 546 -16.38 11.22 -7.59
C GLN A 546 -15.34 11.51 -6.50
N THR A 547 -15.81 11.57 -5.26
CA THR A 547 -14.98 11.66 -4.05
C THR A 547 -15.71 10.95 -2.92
N ALA A 548 -14.97 10.37 -1.97
CA ALA A 548 -15.52 9.85 -0.74
C ALA A 548 -14.83 10.50 0.45
N ARG A 549 -15.56 10.65 1.55
CA ARG A 549 -15.05 11.24 2.79
C ARG A 549 -15.49 10.37 3.96
N ALA A 550 -14.52 9.94 4.76
CA ALA A 550 -14.80 9.26 6.01
C ALA A 550 -14.85 10.27 7.17
N ARG A 551 -15.92 10.23 7.97
CA ARG A 551 -16.01 11.00 9.22
C ARG A 551 -16.01 10.03 10.40
N GLN A 552 -14.96 10.10 11.21
CA GLN A 552 -14.84 9.27 12.41
C GLN A 552 -15.79 9.76 13.51
N TYR A 553 -16.37 8.81 14.25
CA TYR A 553 -17.26 9.06 15.38
C TYR A 553 -16.64 8.53 16.67
N GLN A 554 -16.75 9.31 17.73
CA GLN A 554 -16.64 8.77 19.09
C GLN A 554 -17.98 8.11 19.42
N VAL A 555 -17.93 6.84 19.79
CA VAL A 555 -19.11 6.06 20.18
C VAL A 555 -18.90 5.62 21.61
N LEU A 556 -19.46 6.38 22.55
CA LEU A 556 -19.42 6.13 23.98
C LEU A 556 -20.82 6.44 24.56
N PRO A 557 -21.28 5.68 25.58
CA PRO A 557 -22.52 5.99 26.28
C PRO A 557 -22.55 7.45 26.76
N GLY A 558 -23.66 8.16 26.48
CA GLY A 558 -23.86 9.57 26.80
C GLY A 558 -22.91 10.58 26.10
N ARG A 559 -21.99 10.12 25.23
CA ARG A 559 -20.91 10.94 24.65
C ARG A 559 -20.64 10.60 23.17
N THR A 560 -21.69 10.24 22.44
CA THR A 560 -21.59 9.90 21.01
C THR A 560 -21.65 11.17 20.18
N HIS A 561 -20.59 11.46 19.44
CA HIS A 561 -20.50 12.61 18.54
C HIS A 561 -19.41 12.35 17.47
N PRO A 562 -19.49 13.00 16.30
CA PRO A 562 -18.38 13.00 15.36
C PRO A 562 -17.12 13.61 15.99
N LEU A 563 -15.93 13.19 15.56
CA LEU A 563 -14.71 13.89 15.93
C LEU A 563 -14.77 15.34 15.40
N MET A 564 -14.45 16.29 16.28
CA MET A 564 -14.52 17.73 15.98
C MET A 564 -13.43 18.21 15.04
N THR A 565 -12.28 17.52 15.06
CA THR A 565 -11.16 17.78 14.16
C THR A 565 -10.76 16.49 13.47
N SER A 566 -10.40 16.62 12.20
CA SER A 566 -9.80 15.56 11.40
C SER A 566 -8.53 16.08 10.75
N ARG A 567 -7.75 15.16 10.20
CA ARG A 567 -6.62 15.51 9.36
C ARG A 567 -7.09 16.38 8.19
N GLY A 568 -6.47 17.54 8.00
CA GLY A 568 -6.64 18.36 6.80
C GLY A 568 -5.94 17.77 5.58
N GLY A 569 -5.73 18.60 4.56
CA GLY A 569 -5.07 18.21 3.31
C GLY A 569 -6.06 17.85 2.20
N ALA A 570 -5.55 17.27 1.13
CA ALA A 570 -6.34 16.82 0.00
C ALA A 570 -7.21 15.62 0.39
N GLU A 571 -8.47 15.67 -0.04
CA GLU A 571 -9.45 14.60 0.19
C GLU A 571 -9.41 13.56 -0.92
N GLY A 572 -8.83 13.90 -2.06
CA GLY A 572 -8.70 13.03 -3.21
C GLY A 572 -10.00 12.93 -4.03
N PHE A 573 -9.80 12.85 -5.34
CA PHE A 573 -10.86 12.78 -6.33
C PHE A 573 -10.57 11.67 -7.32
N LEU A 574 -11.63 11.11 -7.88
CA LEU A 574 -11.58 10.01 -8.82
C LEU A 574 -12.36 10.35 -10.09
N PHE A 575 -11.70 10.21 -11.22
CA PHE A 575 -12.34 10.16 -12.53
C PHE A 575 -12.57 8.69 -12.88
N THR A 576 -13.79 8.36 -13.27
CA THR A 576 -14.15 7.02 -13.73
C THR A 576 -14.85 7.08 -15.08
N ALA A 577 -14.57 6.11 -15.94
CA ALA A 577 -15.22 5.97 -17.24
C ALA A 577 -15.13 4.52 -17.74
N THR A 578 -15.91 4.19 -18.76
CA THR A 578 -15.85 2.87 -19.42
C THR A 578 -15.33 3.01 -20.86
N ARG A 579 -14.37 2.16 -21.24
CA ARG A 579 -13.85 2.06 -22.61
C ARG A 579 -14.92 1.53 -23.55
N VAL A 580 -15.20 2.27 -24.63
CA VAL A 580 -16.19 1.89 -25.65
C VAL A 580 -15.59 1.90 -27.04
N LEU A 581 -15.93 0.90 -27.85
CA LEU A 581 -15.48 0.83 -29.23
C LEU A 581 -16.45 1.64 -30.12
N PRO A 582 -16.01 2.71 -30.78
CA PRO A 582 -16.88 3.45 -31.70
C PRO A 582 -17.30 2.54 -32.87
N VAL A 583 -18.56 2.65 -33.27
CA VAL A 583 -19.11 1.90 -34.40
C VAL A 583 -18.45 2.39 -35.69
N ALA A 584 -17.94 1.45 -36.50
CA ALA A 584 -17.44 1.76 -37.84
C ALA A 584 -18.63 1.99 -38.79
N GLY A 585 -18.70 3.18 -39.40
CA GLY A 585 -19.71 3.53 -40.41
C GLY A 585 -20.87 4.40 -39.89
N ARG A 586 -21.85 4.66 -40.77
CA ARG A 586 -23.03 5.47 -40.44
C ARG A 586 -23.90 4.72 -39.43
N VAL A 587 -24.01 5.26 -38.22
CA VAL A 587 -24.94 4.76 -37.20
C VAL A 587 -26.36 5.15 -37.62
N GLU A 588 -27.03 4.28 -38.37
CA GLU A 588 -28.47 4.40 -38.57
C GLU A 588 -29.16 4.02 -37.26
N ALA A 589 -29.68 5.02 -36.54
CA ALA A 589 -30.52 4.79 -35.39
C ALA A 589 -31.76 4.01 -35.85
N ARG A 590 -31.76 2.69 -35.67
CA ARG A 590 -32.91 1.80 -35.89
C ARG A 590 -33.95 1.97 -34.78
N GLY A 591 -34.23 3.21 -34.39
CA GLY A 591 -35.38 3.56 -33.58
C GLY A 591 -36.49 3.97 -34.51
N THR A 592 -37.56 3.19 -34.60
CA THR A 592 -38.85 3.64 -35.12
C THR A 592 -39.39 4.74 -34.20
N PHE A 593 -38.81 5.94 -34.29
CA PHE A 593 -39.50 7.14 -33.89
C PHE A 593 -40.63 7.32 -34.89
N ARG A 594 -41.79 6.73 -34.58
CA ARG A 594 -43.06 7.18 -35.16
C ARG A 594 -43.19 8.63 -34.74
N ALA A 595 -42.64 9.53 -35.55
CA ALA A 595 -42.85 10.95 -35.44
C ALA A 595 -44.33 11.17 -35.23
N GLY A 596 -44.68 11.73 -34.06
CA GLY A 596 -46.05 11.97 -33.65
C GLY A 596 -46.81 12.57 -34.82
N LYS A 597 -47.84 11.85 -35.27
CA LYS A 597 -48.81 12.30 -36.25
C LYS A 597 -49.32 13.65 -35.74
N LYS A 598 -48.83 14.78 -36.30
CA LYS A 598 -49.34 16.11 -35.99
C LYS A 598 -50.84 16.06 -36.19
N ARG A 599 -51.61 16.16 -35.09
CA ARG A 599 -53.06 16.28 -35.13
C ARG A 599 -53.35 17.57 -35.89
N LYS A 600 -53.87 17.48 -37.11
CA LYS A 600 -54.47 18.63 -37.81
C LYS A 600 -55.66 19.08 -36.97
N ILE A 601 -55.55 20.25 -36.35
CA ILE A 601 -56.70 20.96 -35.81
C ILE A 601 -57.45 21.50 -37.03
N GLN A 602 -58.67 21.01 -37.25
CA GLN A 602 -59.58 21.57 -38.25
C GLN A 602 -60.04 22.93 -37.71
N VAL A 603 -59.77 23.99 -38.47
CA VAL A 603 -60.38 25.31 -38.26
C VAL A 603 -61.70 25.29 -39.03
N GLU A 604 -62.82 25.37 -38.33
CA GLU A 604 -64.14 25.57 -38.96
C GLU A 604 -64.25 27.01 -39.50
N PRO A 605 -64.83 27.22 -40.69
CA PRO A 605 -65.05 28.54 -41.23
C PRO A 605 -66.27 29.22 -40.57
N GLU A 606 -66.09 30.48 -40.18
CA GLU A 606 -67.17 31.36 -39.71
C GLU A 606 -68.27 31.47 -40.77
N LYS A 607 -69.52 31.19 -40.36
CA LYS A 607 -70.71 31.54 -41.14
C LYS A 607 -71.05 33.01 -40.90
N GLY A 608 -70.92 33.82 -41.94
CA GLY A 608 -71.54 35.13 -42.04
C GLY A 608 -71.96 35.40 -43.49
N GLY A 609 -73.26 35.53 -43.73
CA GLY A 609 -73.87 35.92 -45.01
C GLY A 609 -74.55 34.78 -45.75
#